data_AF-A0A077R5P3-F1
#
_entry.id   AF-A0A077R5P3-F1
#
_cell.length_a   1.000
_cell.length_b   1.000
_cell.length_c   1.000
_cell.angle_alpha   90.00
_cell.angle_beta   90.00
_cell.angle_gamma   90.00
#
_symmetry.space_group_name_H-M   'P 1'
#
loop_
_entity.id
_entity.type
_entity.pdbx_description
1 polymer ?
#
loop_
_entity_poly.entity_id
_entity_poly.type
_entity_poly.pdbx_seq_one_letter_code
_entity_poly.pdbx_strand_id
1 'polypeptide(L)'
;MPATVTPPPELEVLTFLSDSNSQVRRVALSNIVGFSAKDSPHRSLLTTKHKNRDGSCLIGRDGKEVDTVEDLKRLCQDQPITAHDAFSALINISDSLVLARKIGDKPFLEFLVRYIADPVSLLSDLACMLLSNITKLESISAILLDLQVQARPFYSFMASEDMEGALNGMDVEPNDPEYAKKKETAQVYAKKVAEKAKKMDEMVPAMARLLDAFEEGATVASQGSDLAAMKQRAKDAATKAESEQEADKVERGPDGRPRIKRKTNCNFLASVFANATVLPRGREWFVTPLSASTAAASATAQAALARGVDEQGSVPAATEYPVARIMAFTEHPNLIRRGGVISTLKNILFIKSAHKLLVAPPPLRDDEDEMLAGALRATTRPPSSIDILPYLLLPLCDGKELSEVDLEDQEELPEECQMLPGTKKRERDPALRLMLIESLLLLCTNIYGRQCLRARGAYVVVRSAHLAESDEKIAEAVLRLVNILKRDESATTAKDLEDDAETSEEDIGAEAQQEDESDDEDLRVEEL
;
A
#
# COMPACT_ATOMS: atom_id res chain seq x y z
N MET A 1 -34.37 2.03 44.47
CA MET A 1 -33.34 2.39 43.48
C MET A 1 -32.07 1.66 43.88
N PRO A 2 -31.46 0.81 43.03
CA PRO A 2 -30.15 0.29 43.37
C PRO A 2 -29.19 1.48 43.51
N ALA A 3 -28.34 1.45 44.54
CA ALA A 3 -27.36 2.50 44.76
C ALA A 3 -26.51 2.67 43.49
N THR A 4 -26.44 3.88 42.95
CA THR A 4 -25.53 4.20 41.85
C THR A 4 -24.12 3.99 42.37
N VAL A 5 -23.49 2.88 41.98
CA VAL A 5 -22.08 2.62 42.27
C VAL A 5 -21.29 3.72 41.60
N THR A 6 -20.76 4.64 42.39
CA THR A 6 -19.93 5.73 41.87
C THR A 6 -18.59 5.15 41.45
N PRO A 7 -18.15 5.38 40.20
CA PRO A 7 -16.85 4.93 39.76
C PRO A 7 -15.75 5.61 40.59
N PRO A 8 -14.58 4.97 40.78
CA PRO A 8 -13.43 5.64 41.36
C PRO A 8 -13.12 6.94 40.58
N PRO A 9 -12.78 8.05 41.25
CA PRO A 9 -12.54 9.34 40.59
C PRO A 9 -11.51 9.26 39.44
N GLU A 10 -10.48 8.44 39.62
CA GLU A 10 -9.44 8.17 38.63
C GLU A 10 -9.94 7.43 37.38
N LEU A 11 -11.05 6.70 37.47
CA LEU A 11 -11.66 5.95 36.36
C LEU A 11 -12.88 6.65 35.75
N GLU A 12 -13.44 7.64 36.44
CA GLU A 12 -14.64 8.35 36.00
C GLU A 12 -14.45 8.98 34.62
N VAL A 13 -13.24 9.47 34.32
CA VAL A 13 -12.88 10.04 33.02
C VAL A 13 -13.14 9.08 31.85
N LEU A 14 -12.94 7.78 32.05
CA LEU A 14 -13.14 6.76 31.01
C LEU A 14 -14.61 6.60 30.65
N THR A 15 -15.52 6.81 31.62
CA THR A 15 -16.97 6.68 31.37
C THR A 15 -17.46 7.72 30.37
N PHE A 16 -16.81 8.89 30.31
CA PHE A 16 -17.18 10.00 29.42
C PHE A 16 -16.73 9.80 27.97
N LEU A 17 -15.93 8.77 27.66
CA LEU A 17 -15.54 8.46 26.28
C LEU A 17 -16.73 8.01 25.42
N SER A 18 -17.77 7.44 26.05
CA SER A 18 -19.03 7.05 25.39
C SER A 18 -20.17 8.04 25.58
N ASP A 19 -19.89 9.27 26.04
CA ASP A 19 -20.92 10.30 26.26
C ASP A 19 -21.60 10.72 24.94
N SER A 20 -22.90 11.01 24.98
CA SER A 20 -23.64 11.50 23.80
C SER A 20 -23.11 12.83 23.25
N ASN A 21 -22.54 13.69 24.11
CA ASN A 21 -22.04 15.00 23.75
C ASN A 21 -20.58 14.94 23.26
N SER A 22 -20.34 15.34 22.01
CA SER A 22 -18.99 15.34 21.40
C SER A 22 -17.98 16.21 22.16
N GLN A 23 -18.43 17.30 22.79
CA GLN A 23 -17.56 18.16 23.59
C GLN A 23 -17.08 17.47 24.87
N VAL A 24 -17.96 16.68 25.51
CA VAL A 24 -17.61 15.89 26.69
C VAL A 24 -16.59 14.82 26.31
N ARG A 25 -16.84 14.07 25.23
CA ARG A 25 -15.90 13.08 24.69
C ARG A 25 -14.53 13.70 24.36
N ARG A 26 -14.53 14.88 23.72
CA ARG A 26 -13.31 15.63 23.39
C ARG A 26 -12.49 15.97 24.64
N VAL A 27 -13.12 16.54 25.66
CA VAL A 27 -12.45 16.90 26.91
C VAL A 27 -11.92 15.66 27.62
N ALA A 28 -12.73 14.60 27.72
CA ALA A 28 -12.32 13.34 28.33
C ALA A 28 -11.08 12.75 27.63
N LEU A 29 -11.12 12.62 26.30
CA LEU A 29 -10.01 12.07 25.52
C LEU A 29 -8.74 12.94 25.63
N SER A 30 -8.88 14.26 25.59
CA SER A 30 -7.74 15.18 25.68
C SER A 30 -6.96 15.07 27.00
N ASN A 31 -7.61 14.66 28.09
CA ASN A 31 -6.97 14.45 29.38
C ASN A 31 -6.23 13.12 29.49
N ILE A 32 -6.63 12.10 28.70
CA ILE A 32 -6.07 10.75 28.80
C ILE A 32 -5.19 10.36 27.62
N VAL A 33 -5.26 11.08 26.48
CA VAL A 33 -4.49 10.76 25.26
C VAL A 33 -2.99 10.69 25.53
N GLY A 34 -2.47 11.54 26.41
CA GLY A 34 -1.06 11.53 26.83
C GLY A 34 -0.63 10.25 27.54
N PHE A 35 -1.57 9.49 28.11
CA PHE A 35 -1.29 8.20 28.76
C PHE A 35 -1.04 7.07 27.76
N SER A 36 -1.35 7.26 26.48
CA SER A 36 -1.09 6.25 25.45
C SER A 36 0.40 6.04 25.16
N ALA A 37 1.24 7.03 25.47
CA ALA A 37 2.68 6.98 25.24
C ALA A 37 3.31 5.76 25.91
N LYS A 38 4.31 5.16 25.24
CA LYS A 38 4.93 3.89 25.65
C LYS A 38 5.44 3.90 27.10
N ASP A 39 6.02 5.02 27.52
CA ASP A 39 6.65 5.19 28.83
C ASP A 39 5.72 5.82 29.89
N SER A 40 4.43 6.01 29.57
CA SER A 40 3.50 6.61 30.52
C SER A 40 3.23 5.67 31.70
N PRO A 41 3.36 6.13 32.96
CA PRO A 41 3.01 5.31 34.13
C PRO A 41 1.51 4.99 34.20
N HIS A 42 0.67 5.76 33.49
CA HIS A 42 -0.78 5.61 33.46
C HIS A 42 -1.27 4.84 32.23
N ARG A 43 -0.36 4.23 31.45
CA ARG A 43 -0.71 3.52 30.21
C ARG A 43 -1.70 2.38 30.42
N SER A 44 -1.63 1.69 31.56
CA SER A 44 -2.58 0.65 31.95
C SER A 44 -4.03 1.15 31.98
N LEU A 45 -4.25 2.45 32.24
CA LEU A 45 -5.58 3.04 32.24
C LEU A 45 -6.29 2.83 30.89
N LEU A 46 -5.55 2.84 29.78
CA LEU A 46 -6.10 2.69 28.44
C LEU A 46 -6.13 1.24 27.93
N THR A 47 -5.32 0.35 28.52
CA THR A 47 -5.08 -0.99 27.96
C THR A 47 -5.74 -2.12 28.74
N THR A 48 -6.09 -1.89 30.01
CA THR A 48 -6.75 -2.89 30.86
C THR A 48 -8.22 -2.58 31.08
N LYS A 49 -9.03 -3.62 31.26
CA LYS A 49 -10.40 -3.45 31.76
C LYS A 49 -10.37 -3.07 33.23
N HIS A 50 -11.19 -2.09 33.61
CA HIS A 50 -11.29 -1.60 34.99
C HIS A 50 -12.64 -1.95 35.61
N LYS A 51 -12.63 -2.10 36.94
CA LYS A 51 -13.81 -2.45 37.73
C LYS A 51 -14.01 -1.41 38.83
N ASN A 52 -15.25 -1.30 39.30
CA ASN A 52 -15.58 -0.50 40.47
C ASN A 52 -15.01 -1.15 41.75
N ARG A 53 -15.04 -0.40 42.87
CA ARG A 53 -14.52 -0.87 44.17
C ARG A 53 -15.23 -2.11 44.71
N ASP A 54 -16.47 -2.33 44.29
CA ASP A 54 -17.29 -3.50 44.63
C ASP A 54 -17.05 -4.69 43.67
N GLY A 55 -16.14 -4.56 42.70
CA GLY A 55 -15.85 -5.58 41.70
C GLY A 55 -16.81 -5.61 40.51
N SER A 56 -17.82 -4.74 40.48
CA SER A 56 -18.73 -4.61 39.33
C SER A 56 -18.02 -3.98 38.12
N CYS A 57 -18.53 -4.23 36.92
CA CYS A 57 -17.96 -3.67 35.70
C CYS A 57 -18.13 -2.14 35.69
N LEU A 58 -17.12 -1.42 35.21
CA LEU A 58 -17.24 0.02 34.97
C LEU A 58 -18.22 0.23 33.80
N ILE A 59 -19.24 1.07 34.00
CA ILE A 59 -20.28 1.33 32.99
C ILE A 59 -20.10 2.74 32.41
N GLY A 60 -20.07 2.84 31.08
CA GLY A 60 -19.98 4.09 30.35
C GLY A 60 -21.28 4.87 30.33
N ARG A 61 -21.23 6.10 29.79
CA ARG A 61 -22.42 6.96 29.65
C ARG A 61 -23.44 6.41 28.65
N ASP A 62 -23.03 5.50 27.78
CA ASP A 62 -23.87 4.71 26.87
C ASP A 62 -24.52 3.46 27.52
N GLY A 63 -24.28 3.22 28.82
CA GLY A 63 -24.83 2.09 29.55
C GLY A 63 -24.15 0.75 29.27
N LYS A 64 -23.03 0.74 28.53
CA LYS A 64 -22.24 -0.48 28.24
C LYS A 64 -21.03 -0.58 29.16
N GLU A 65 -20.46 -1.78 29.26
CA GLU A 65 -19.16 -1.96 29.92
C GLU A 65 -18.10 -1.10 29.21
N VAL A 66 -17.33 -0.33 29.99
CA VAL A 66 -16.24 0.49 29.46
C VAL A 66 -15.16 -0.41 28.89
N ASP A 67 -14.87 -0.20 27.60
CA ASP A 67 -13.74 -0.80 26.92
C ASP A 67 -13.03 0.30 26.15
N THR A 68 -11.98 0.84 26.76
CA THR A 68 -11.26 2.01 26.25
C THR A 68 -10.76 1.82 24.82
N VAL A 69 -10.38 0.60 24.43
CA VAL A 69 -9.93 0.33 23.05
C VAL A 69 -11.10 0.43 22.07
N GLU A 70 -12.27 -0.09 22.44
CA GLU A 70 -13.48 -0.02 21.64
C GLU A 70 -14.03 1.42 21.57
N ASP A 71 -13.96 2.16 22.68
CA ASP A 71 -14.34 3.57 22.71
C ASP A 71 -13.40 4.42 21.83
N LEU A 72 -12.09 4.19 21.88
CA LEU A 72 -11.13 4.85 20.98
C LEU A 72 -11.42 4.56 19.50
N LYS A 73 -11.77 3.32 19.14
CA LYS A 73 -12.16 2.97 17.76
C LYS A 73 -13.40 3.75 17.29
N ARG A 74 -14.40 3.94 18.16
CA ARG A 74 -15.58 4.75 17.86
C ARG A 74 -15.23 6.24 17.74
N LEU A 75 -14.35 6.73 18.61
CA LEU A 75 -13.91 8.13 18.61
C LEU A 75 -13.12 8.53 17.35
N CYS A 76 -12.54 7.57 16.62
CA CYS A 76 -11.95 7.82 15.29
C CYS A 76 -12.97 8.33 14.24
N GLN A 77 -14.27 8.13 14.47
CA GLN A 77 -15.36 8.61 13.62
C GLN A 77 -15.96 9.95 14.10
N ASP A 78 -15.40 10.53 15.16
CA ASP A 78 -15.88 11.77 15.75
C ASP A 78 -15.33 13.02 15.02
N GLN A 79 -15.54 14.20 15.59
CA GLN A 79 -14.99 15.46 15.09
C GLN A 79 -13.47 15.38 14.93
N PRO A 80 -12.87 16.10 13.94
CA PRO A 80 -11.46 15.94 13.57
C PRO A 80 -10.44 16.00 14.71
N ILE A 81 -10.66 16.85 15.73
CA ILE A 81 -9.76 16.99 16.87
C ILE A 81 -9.80 15.72 17.75
N THR A 82 -11.00 15.23 18.05
CA THR A 82 -11.20 14.01 18.85
C THR A 82 -10.70 12.78 18.09
N ALA A 83 -11.00 12.70 16.79
CA ALA A 83 -10.52 11.62 15.93
C ALA A 83 -8.99 11.61 15.83
N HIS A 84 -8.33 12.78 15.76
CA HIS A 84 -6.87 12.90 15.76
C HIS A 84 -6.26 12.33 17.04
N ASP A 85 -6.79 12.72 18.21
CA ASP A 85 -6.31 12.24 19.50
C ASP A 85 -6.59 10.72 19.66
N ALA A 86 -7.71 10.23 19.11
CA ALA A 86 -8.07 8.81 19.15
C ALA A 86 -7.15 7.96 18.28
N PHE A 87 -6.89 8.37 17.03
CA PHE A 87 -5.89 7.72 16.17
C PHE A 87 -4.51 7.74 16.81
N SER A 88 -4.10 8.88 17.39
CA SER A 88 -2.80 9.02 18.06
C SER A 88 -2.67 8.03 19.23
N ALA A 89 -3.73 7.88 20.04
CA ALA A 89 -3.75 6.91 21.13
C ALA A 89 -3.66 5.47 20.61
N LEU A 90 -4.47 5.11 19.61
CA LEU A 90 -4.47 3.77 19.00
C LEU A 90 -3.11 3.42 18.38
N ILE A 91 -2.47 4.37 17.67
CA ILE A 91 -1.13 4.18 17.10
C ILE A 91 -0.14 3.84 18.21
N ASN A 92 -0.14 4.62 19.30
CA ASN A 92 0.80 4.42 20.40
C ASN A 92 0.60 3.08 21.13
N ILE A 93 -0.64 2.62 21.30
CA ILE A 93 -0.93 1.33 21.99
C ILE A 93 -0.87 0.11 21.06
N SER A 94 -0.85 0.32 19.73
CA SER A 94 -0.70 -0.75 18.74
C SER A 94 0.71 -1.35 18.65
N ASP A 95 1.66 -0.86 19.45
CA ASP A 95 2.99 -1.47 19.63
C ASP A 95 2.91 -2.86 20.31
N SER A 96 1.85 -3.12 21.07
CA SER A 96 1.56 -4.42 21.68
C SER A 96 0.75 -5.29 20.74
N LEU A 97 1.26 -6.48 20.40
CA LEU A 97 0.58 -7.44 19.52
C LEU A 97 -0.81 -7.86 20.05
N VAL A 98 -0.97 -7.93 21.37
CA VAL A 98 -2.28 -8.26 21.97
C VAL A 98 -3.30 -7.15 21.72
N LEU A 99 -2.89 -5.89 21.88
CA LEU A 99 -3.76 -4.74 21.64
C LEU A 99 -3.99 -4.52 20.14
N ALA A 100 -2.97 -4.70 19.30
CA ALA A 100 -3.10 -4.66 17.86
C ALA A 100 -4.15 -5.67 17.35
N ARG A 101 -4.13 -6.91 17.87
CA ARG A 101 -5.16 -7.92 17.58
C ARG A 101 -6.56 -7.49 18.01
N LYS A 102 -6.68 -6.80 19.15
CA LYS A 102 -7.97 -6.27 19.65
C LYS A 102 -8.47 -5.10 18.80
N ILE A 103 -7.56 -4.26 18.30
CA ILE A 103 -7.88 -3.09 17.47
C ILE A 103 -8.33 -3.53 16.08
N GLY A 104 -7.57 -4.41 15.43
CA GLY A 104 -7.76 -4.81 14.03
C GLY A 104 -8.81 -5.89 13.81
N ASP A 105 -10.04 -5.68 14.32
CA ASP A 105 -11.17 -6.51 13.95
C ASP A 105 -11.78 -6.11 12.60
N LYS A 106 -12.57 -7.02 12.01
CA LYS A 106 -13.15 -6.83 10.67
C LYS A 106 -13.95 -5.52 10.53
N PRO A 107 -14.86 -5.15 11.47
CA PRO A 107 -15.61 -3.90 11.36
C PRO A 107 -14.70 -2.65 11.37
N PHE A 108 -13.66 -2.64 12.20
CA PHE A 108 -12.75 -1.50 12.26
C PHE A 108 -11.83 -1.43 11.03
N LEU A 109 -11.40 -2.56 10.50
CA LEU A 109 -10.67 -2.60 9.23
C LEU A 109 -11.52 -2.08 8.06
N GLU A 110 -12.81 -2.44 8.01
CA GLU A 110 -13.75 -1.89 7.03
C GLU A 110 -13.86 -0.36 7.15
N PHE A 111 -13.99 0.16 8.37
CA PHE A 111 -13.94 1.60 8.62
C PHE A 111 -12.62 2.23 8.14
N LEU A 112 -11.47 1.68 8.55
CA LEU A 112 -10.15 2.23 8.20
C LEU A 112 -9.95 2.29 6.68
N VAL A 113 -10.29 1.21 5.97
CA VAL A 113 -10.16 1.15 4.50
C VAL A 113 -11.07 2.17 3.84
N ARG A 114 -12.35 2.25 4.24
CA ARG A 114 -13.29 3.24 3.70
C ARG A 114 -12.84 4.67 3.97
N TYR A 115 -12.35 4.94 5.18
CA TYR A 115 -11.85 6.24 5.59
C TYR A 115 -10.58 6.65 4.83
N ILE A 116 -9.61 5.75 4.69
CA ILE A 116 -8.35 5.98 3.95
C ILE A 116 -8.62 6.18 2.45
N ALA A 117 -9.52 5.36 1.89
CA ALA A 117 -9.87 5.41 0.47
C ALA A 117 -10.59 6.69 0.08
N ASP A 118 -11.21 7.40 1.02
CA ASP A 118 -11.86 8.68 0.77
C ASP A 118 -10.81 9.81 0.64
N PRO A 119 -10.74 10.51 -0.50
CA PRO A 119 -9.76 11.58 -0.73
C PRO A 119 -10.01 12.84 0.14
N VAL A 120 -11.22 13.01 0.69
CA VAL A 120 -11.57 14.16 1.55
C VAL A 120 -11.11 13.95 3.00
N SER A 121 -10.88 12.71 3.41
CA SER A 121 -10.47 12.36 4.77
C SER A 121 -9.17 13.05 5.17
N LEU A 122 -9.25 13.89 6.21
CA LEU A 122 -8.14 14.74 6.68
C LEU A 122 -7.09 13.96 7.48
N LEU A 123 -7.48 12.85 8.10
CA LEU A 123 -6.61 12.07 9.00
C LEU A 123 -6.18 10.73 8.36
N SER A 124 -6.29 10.57 7.04
CA SER A 124 -5.94 9.31 6.37
C SER A 124 -4.48 8.92 6.62
N ASP A 125 -3.56 9.87 6.75
CA ASP A 125 -2.16 9.56 7.07
C ASP A 125 -2.00 8.89 8.44
N LEU A 126 -2.77 9.31 9.46
CA LEU A 126 -2.80 8.65 10.77
C LEU A 126 -3.46 7.28 10.71
N ALA A 127 -4.56 7.17 9.97
CA ALA A 127 -5.22 5.89 9.74
C ALA A 127 -4.29 4.89 9.02
N CYS A 128 -3.51 5.34 8.03
CA CYS A 128 -2.50 4.53 7.36
C CYS A 128 -1.37 4.12 8.32
N MET A 129 -0.92 5.02 9.20
CA MET A 129 0.09 4.70 10.22
C MET A 129 -0.42 3.63 11.19
N LEU A 130 -1.65 3.76 11.68
CA LEU A 130 -2.30 2.75 12.52
C LEU A 130 -2.42 1.41 11.78
N LEU A 131 -2.93 1.44 10.55
CA LEU A 131 -3.09 0.25 9.72
C LEU A 131 -1.75 -0.46 9.49
N SER A 132 -0.67 0.29 9.25
CA SER A 132 0.68 -0.25 9.09
C SER A 132 1.23 -0.92 10.35
N ASN A 133 0.84 -0.45 11.54
CA ASN A 133 1.24 -1.09 12.80
C ASN A 133 0.49 -2.39 13.04
N ILE A 134 -0.85 -2.39 12.86
CA ILE A 134 -1.67 -3.56 13.14
C ILE A 134 -1.51 -4.66 12.10
N THR A 135 -1.19 -4.33 10.83
CA THR A 135 -0.94 -5.32 9.76
C THR A 135 0.40 -6.06 9.92
N LYS A 136 1.25 -5.69 10.88
CA LYS A 136 2.40 -6.54 11.27
C LYS A 136 1.94 -7.90 11.81
N LEU A 137 0.70 -8.00 12.28
CA LEU A 137 0.08 -9.28 12.58
C LEU A 137 -0.46 -9.90 11.29
N GLU A 138 0.10 -11.05 10.92
CA GLU A 138 -0.34 -11.83 9.75
C GLU A 138 -1.85 -12.11 9.75
N SER A 139 -2.45 -12.36 10.91
CA SER A 139 -3.90 -12.56 11.03
C SER A 139 -4.71 -11.36 10.55
N ILE A 140 -4.21 -10.14 10.76
CA ILE A 140 -4.88 -8.90 10.32
C ILE A 140 -4.66 -8.68 8.83
N SER A 141 -3.44 -8.93 8.34
CA SER A 141 -3.14 -8.90 6.91
C SER A 141 -4.00 -9.89 6.12
N ALA A 142 -4.23 -11.09 6.65
CA ALA A 142 -5.13 -12.08 6.06
C ALA A 142 -6.58 -11.56 5.98
N ILE A 143 -7.10 -10.99 7.07
CA ILE A 143 -8.44 -10.36 7.06
C ILE A 143 -8.51 -9.24 6.01
N LEU A 144 -7.48 -8.40 5.92
CA LEU A 144 -7.42 -7.28 4.99
C LEU A 144 -7.40 -7.73 3.52
N LEU A 145 -6.68 -8.81 3.21
CA LEU A 145 -6.64 -9.42 1.87
C LEU A 145 -8.02 -9.96 1.44
N ASP A 146 -8.79 -10.52 2.37
CA ASP A 146 -10.13 -11.06 2.12
C ASP A 146 -11.26 -10.02 2.23
N LEU A 147 -10.95 -8.83 2.76
CA LEU A 147 -11.96 -7.82 3.04
C LEU A 147 -12.51 -7.21 1.76
N GLN A 148 -13.82 -7.17 1.66
CA GLN A 148 -14.57 -6.42 0.65
C GLN A 148 -15.22 -5.22 1.34
N VAL A 149 -15.21 -4.06 0.69
CA VAL A 149 -15.81 -2.83 1.22
C VAL A 149 -16.72 -2.20 0.17
N GLN A 150 -17.77 -1.50 0.61
CA GLN A 150 -18.63 -0.76 -0.31
C GLN A 150 -17.82 0.35 -1.02
N ALA A 151 -18.00 0.48 -2.34
CA ALA A 151 -17.36 1.50 -3.15
C ALA A 151 -17.80 2.94 -2.79
N ARG A 152 -18.93 3.08 -2.10
CA ARG A 152 -19.46 4.36 -1.60
C ARG A 152 -18.40 5.15 -0.80
N PRO A 153 -18.15 6.43 -1.13
CA PRO A 153 -17.31 7.32 -0.33
C PRO A 153 -17.73 7.36 1.13
N PHE A 154 -16.76 7.55 2.03
CA PHE A 154 -17.03 7.61 3.46
C PHE A 154 -17.83 8.87 3.80
N TYR A 155 -17.41 10.02 3.27
CA TYR A 155 -18.17 11.25 3.29
C TYR A 155 -19.07 11.31 2.07
N SER A 156 -20.36 11.02 2.29
CA SER A 156 -21.38 11.04 1.25
C SER A 156 -21.77 12.47 0.89
N PHE A 157 -20.95 13.18 0.12
CA PHE A 157 -21.43 14.33 -0.65
C PHE A 157 -22.19 13.76 -1.86
N MET A 158 -23.48 13.48 -1.73
CA MET A 158 -24.29 13.24 -2.92
C MET A 158 -24.18 14.52 -3.77
N ALA A 159 -23.67 14.39 -5.00
CA ALA A 159 -23.59 15.51 -5.92
C ALA A 159 -25.02 16.03 -6.12
N SER A 160 -25.31 17.18 -5.52
CA SER A 160 -26.64 17.77 -5.46
C SER A 160 -27.23 17.92 -6.85
N GLU A 161 -26.41 18.19 -7.86
CA GLU A 161 -26.84 18.48 -9.22
C GLU A 161 -27.57 17.34 -9.95
N ASP A 162 -27.13 16.07 -9.84
CA ASP A 162 -27.81 14.96 -10.51
C ASP A 162 -29.13 14.60 -9.81
N MET A 163 -29.18 14.79 -8.48
CA MET A 163 -30.38 14.58 -7.68
C MET A 163 -31.37 15.73 -7.87
N GLU A 164 -30.90 16.98 -7.87
CA GLU A 164 -31.67 18.18 -8.22
C GLU A 164 -32.20 18.09 -9.66
N GLY A 165 -31.37 17.63 -10.61
CA GLY A 165 -31.79 17.40 -11.99
C GLY A 165 -32.88 16.32 -12.13
N ALA A 166 -32.85 15.28 -11.29
CA ALA A 166 -33.90 14.26 -11.24
C ALA A 166 -35.19 14.78 -10.55
N LEU A 167 -35.05 15.57 -9.48
CA LEU A 167 -36.17 16.16 -8.72
C LEU A 167 -36.88 17.27 -9.50
N ASN A 168 -36.14 18.15 -10.18
CA ASN A 168 -36.68 19.25 -10.99
C ASN A 168 -37.59 18.76 -12.14
N GLY A 169 -37.48 17.49 -12.54
CA GLY A 169 -38.40 16.88 -13.49
C GLY A 169 -39.66 16.26 -12.93
N MET A 170 -39.72 16.04 -11.60
CA MET A 170 -40.90 15.53 -10.93
C MET A 170 -41.95 16.64 -10.71
N ASP A 171 -41.52 17.91 -10.67
CA ASP A 171 -42.37 19.10 -10.47
C ASP A 171 -42.85 19.76 -11.79
N VAL A 172 -42.66 19.13 -12.95
CA VAL A 172 -43.06 19.72 -14.24
C VAL A 172 -44.57 19.58 -14.43
N GLU A 173 -45.29 20.70 -14.43
CA GLU A 173 -46.74 20.71 -14.66
C GLU A 173 -47.12 20.22 -16.07
N PRO A 174 -48.21 19.45 -16.24
CA PRO A 174 -48.64 18.92 -17.54
C PRO A 174 -48.95 19.98 -18.62
N ASN A 175 -49.10 21.24 -18.22
CA ASN A 175 -49.42 22.37 -19.10
C ASN A 175 -48.17 23.12 -19.63
N ASP A 176 -46.96 22.72 -19.24
CA ASP A 176 -45.72 23.34 -19.73
C ASP A 176 -45.48 22.98 -21.22
N PRO A 177 -45.26 23.95 -22.12
CA PRO A 177 -44.97 23.70 -23.53
C PRO A 177 -43.68 22.88 -23.77
N GLU A 178 -42.77 22.81 -22.81
CA GLU A 178 -41.55 21.98 -22.85
C GLU A 178 -41.64 20.68 -22.02
N TYR A 179 -42.83 20.29 -21.56
CA TYR A 179 -43.06 19.13 -20.66
C TYR A 179 -42.34 17.85 -21.12
N ALA A 180 -42.44 17.50 -22.40
CA ALA A 180 -41.85 16.27 -22.94
C ALA A 180 -40.31 16.27 -22.82
N LYS A 181 -39.66 17.39 -23.13
CA LYS A 181 -38.20 17.54 -23.10
C LYS A 181 -37.67 17.54 -21.67
N LYS A 182 -38.33 18.28 -20.76
CA LYS A 182 -37.95 18.33 -19.34
C LYS A 182 -38.11 16.97 -18.65
N LYS A 183 -39.19 16.25 -18.97
CA LYS A 183 -39.44 14.89 -18.48
C LYS A 183 -38.38 13.89 -18.96
N GLU A 184 -38.00 13.95 -20.25
CA GLU A 184 -36.95 13.11 -20.81
C GLU A 184 -35.59 13.40 -20.14
N THR A 185 -35.21 14.67 -19.97
CA THR A 185 -33.97 15.03 -19.28
C THR A 185 -33.94 14.52 -17.85
N ALA A 186 -35.05 14.63 -17.12
CA ALA A 186 -35.12 14.15 -15.74
C ALA A 186 -35.10 12.62 -15.62
N GLN A 187 -35.68 11.90 -16.58
CA GLN A 187 -35.53 10.44 -16.66
C GLN A 187 -34.08 10.04 -16.91
N VAL A 188 -33.33 10.79 -17.73
CA VAL A 188 -31.89 10.56 -17.94
C VAL A 188 -31.11 10.80 -16.63
N TYR A 189 -31.39 11.89 -15.90
CA TYR A 189 -30.77 12.15 -14.60
C TYR A 189 -31.14 11.07 -13.57
N ALA A 190 -32.41 10.67 -13.47
CA ALA A 190 -32.87 9.61 -12.59
C ALA A 190 -32.18 8.27 -12.89
N LYS A 191 -32.02 7.92 -14.18
CA LYS A 191 -31.28 6.73 -14.60
C LYS A 191 -29.80 6.82 -14.20
N LYS A 192 -29.15 7.98 -14.39
CA LYS A 192 -27.76 8.21 -13.93
C LYS A 192 -27.61 8.08 -12.43
N VAL A 193 -28.55 8.63 -11.63
CA VAL A 193 -28.57 8.50 -10.17
C VAL A 193 -28.74 7.03 -9.77
N ALA A 194 -29.65 6.30 -10.40
CA ALA A 194 -29.87 4.88 -10.12
C ALA A 194 -28.63 4.02 -10.47
N GLU A 195 -27.99 4.26 -11.61
CA GLU A 195 -26.76 3.57 -12.01
C GLU A 195 -25.59 3.90 -11.06
N LYS A 196 -25.46 5.16 -10.63
CA LYS A 196 -24.46 5.57 -9.63
C LYS A 196 -24.71 4.93 -8.28
N ALA A 197 -25.96 4.91 -7.80
CA ALA A 197 -26.33 4.25 -6.55
C ALA A 197 -25.97 2.75 -6.59
N LYS A 198 -26.28 2.08 -7.71
CA LYS A 198 -25.92 0.67 -7.91
C LYS A 198 -24.40 0.43 -7.87
N LYS A 199 -23.60 1.32 -8.47
CA LYS A 199 -22.13 1.26 -8.40
C LYS A 199 -21.58 1.57 -7.01
N MET A 200 -22.25 2.43 -6.25
CA MET A 200 -21.82 2.78 -4.88
C MET A 200 -22.06 1.64 -3.87
N ASP A 201 -23.08 0.80 -4.11
CA ASP A 201 -23.38 -0.39 -3.31
C ASP A 201 -22.55 -1.62 -3.73
N GLU A 202 -21.74 -1.51 -4.79
CA GLU A 202 -20.82 -2.57 -5.21
C GLU A 202 -19.74 -2.81 -4.16
N MET A 203 -19.47 -4.08 -3.88
CA MET A 203 -18.40 -4.51 -2.99
C MET A 203 -17.11 -4.65 -3.78
N VAL A 204 -16.06 -3.97 -3.32
CA VAL A 204 -14.76 -3.91 -3.98
C VAL A 204 -13.68 -4.41 -3.01
N PRO A 205 -12.63 -5.11 -3.48
CA PRO A 205 -11.54 -5.54 -2.63
C PRO A 205 -10.90 -4.37 -1.88
N ALA A 206 -10.71 -4.53 -0.56
CA ALA A 206 -10.11 -3.50 0.29
C ALA A 206 -8.72 -3.10 -0.19
N MET A 207 -7.89 -4.08 -0.58
CA MET A 207 -6.54 -3.84 -1.11
C MET A 207 -6.54 -2.97 -2.36
N ALA A 208 -7.53 -3.12 -3.25
CA ALA A 208 -7.64 -2.27 -4.45
C ALA A 208 -7.94 -0.82 -4.08
N ARG A 209 -8.82 -0.58 -3.09
CA ARG A 209 -9.14 0.76 -2.60
C ARG A 209 -7.94 1.43 -1.92
N LEU A 210 -7.13 0.65 -1.18
CA LEU A 210 -5.87 1.14 -0.61
C LEU A 210 -4.83 1.45 -1.69
N LEU A 211 -4.77 0.64 -2.75
CA LEU A 211 -3.88 0.89 -3.89
C LEU A 211 -4.23 2.20 -4.61
N ASP A 212 -5.51 2.49 -4.82
CA ASP A 212 -5.97 3.78 -5.36
C ASP A 212 -5.53 4.95 -4.48
N ALA A 213 -5.75 4.84 -3.16
CA ALA A 213 -5.34 5.88 -2.21
C ALA A 213 -3.82 6.10 -2.18
N PHE A 214 -3.05 5.02 -2.35
CA PHE A 214 -1.60 5.06 -2.40
C PHE A 214 -1.08 5.84 -3.62
N GLU A 215 -1.61 5.57 -4.82
CA GLU A 215 -1.23 6.28 -6.04
C GLU A 215 -1.63 7.76 -5.98
N GLU A 216 -2.89 8.05 -5.64
CA GLU A 216 -3.37 9.42 -5.50
C GLU A 216 -2.52 10.21 -4.50
N GLY A 217 -2.18 9.59 -3.37
CA GLY A 217 -1.39 10.20 -2.32
C GLY A 217 0.04 10.56 -2.75
N ALA A 218 0.59 9.91 -3.77
CA ALA A 218 1.92 10.24 -4.29
C ALA A 218 1.95 11.59 -5.02
N THR A 219 0.80 12.06 -5.51
CA THR A 219 0.68 13.35 -6.21
C THR A 219 0.56 14.55 -5.26
N VAL A 220 0.38 14.28 -3.96
CA VAL A 220 0.21 15.31 -2.95
C VAL A 220 1.57 15.89 -2.57
N ALA A 221 1.69 17.23 -2.58
CA ALA A 221 2.91 17.90 -2.16
C ALA A 221 3.22 17.56 -0.69
N SER A 222 4.47 17.22 -0.40
CA SER A 222 4.96 16.74 0.90
C SER A 222 4.97 17.78 2.04
N GLN A 223 4.14 18.82 1.96
CA GLN A 223 4.06 19.82 3.03
C GLN A 223 3.52 19.16 4.30
N GLY A 224 4.26 19.28 5.41
CA GLY A 224 3.85 19.02 6.81
C GLY A 224 3.24 17.65 7.12
N SER A 225 4.02 16.57 7.01
CA SER A 225 3.61 15.20 7.39
C SER A 225 3.72 14.90 8.90
N ASP A 226 4.01 15.91 9.71
CA ASP A 226 4.25 15.84 11.14
C ASP A 226 2.93 15.77 11.91
N LEU A 227 2.90 15.05 13.05
CA LEU A 227 1.69 14.91 13.87
C LEU A 227 1.10 16.26 14.32
N ALA A 228 1.97 17.24 14.57
CA ALA A 228 1.59 18.60 14.92
C ALA A 228 0.94 19.35 13.74
N ALA A 229 1.48 19.20 12.52
CA ALA A 229 0.92 19.79 11.32
C ALA A 229 -0.45 19.17 10.97
N MET A 230 -0.61 17.86 11.16
CA MET A 230 -1.89 17.17 11.02
C MET A 230 -2.92 17.67 12.04
N LYS A 231 -2.51 17.86 13.31
CA LYS A 231 -3.38 18.41 14.36
C LYS A 231 -3.81 19.84 14.03
N GLN A 232 -2.90 20.65 13.49
CA GLN A 232 -3.22 22.01 13.08
C GLN A 232 -4.23 22.04 11.94
N ARG A 233 -4.06 21.21 10.89
CA ARG A 233 -5.06 21.10 9.80
C ARG A 233 -6.43 20.67 10.30
N ALA A 234 -6.48 19.74 11.26
CA ALA A 234 -7.72 19.30 11.87
C ALA A 234 -8.41 20.45 12.63
N LYS A 235 -7.65 21.30 13.33
CA LYS A 235 -8.16 22.51 13.98
C LYS A 235 -8.65 23.55 12.97
N ASP A 236 -7.88 23.80 11.92
CA ASP A 236 -8.22 24.77 10.86
C ASP A 236 -9.49 24.35 10.12
N ALA A 237 -9.67 23.05 9.87
CA ALA A 237 -10.89 22.51 9.28
C ALA A 237 -12.11 22.63 10.21
N ALA A 238 -11.92 22.43 11.52
CA ALA A 238 -12.99 22.60 12.51
C ALA A 238 -13.44 24.06 12.64
N THR A 239 -12.51 25.03 12.54
CA THR A 239 -12.82 26.46 12.59
C THR A 239 -13.42 26.99 11.28
N LYS A 240 -12.99 26.46 10.12
CA LYS A 240 -13.61 26.77 8.82
C LYS A 240 -15.04 26.24 8.69
N ALA A 241 -15.38 25.12 9.33
CA ALA A 241 -16.76 24.62 9.35
C ALA A 241 -17.73 25.53 10.13
N GLU A 242 -17.23 26.35 11.06
CA GLU A 242 -18.02 27.32 11.84
C GLU A 242 -18.16 28.69 11.15
N SER A 243 -17.41 28.94 10.08
CA SER A 243 -17.47 30.15 9.26
C SER A 243 -17.95 29.78 7.86
N GLU A 244 -19.27 29.81 7.64
CA GLU A 244 -19.88 29.69 6.31
C GLU A 244 -19.47 30.88 5.42
N GLN A 245 -18.26 30.86 4.87
CA GLN A 245 -17.88 31.74 3.77
C GLN A 245 -16.65 31.18 3.07
N GLU A 246 -16.75 31.13 1.73
CA GLU A 246 -15.81 30.57 0.75
C GLU A 246 -15.83 29.05 0.57
N ALA A 247 -16.86 28.58 -0.13
CA ALA A 247 -16.73 27.42 -0.99
C ALA A 247 -15.67 27.73 -2.07
N ASP A 248 -14.44 27.27 -1.85
CA ASP A 248 -13.41 27.20 -2.88
C ASP A 248 -14.03 26.59 -4.15
N LYS A 249 -13.89 27.25 -5.30
CA LYS A 249 -14.46 26.79 -6.58
C LYS A 249 -13.88 25.41 -6.88
N VAL A 250 -14.64 24.35 -6.59
CA VAL A 250 -14.18 22.98 -6.81
C VAL A 250 -13.93 22.81 -8.30
N GLU A 251 -12.68 22.54 -8.66
CA GLU A 251 -12.23 22.42 -10.04
C GLU A 251 -13.05 21.32 -10.73
N ARG A 252 -13.85 21.66 -11.75
CA ARG A 252 -14.77 20.70 -12.40
C ARG A 252 -14.05 19.98 -13.54
N GLY A 253 -14.20 18.66 -13.61
CA GLY A 253 -13.71 17.85 -14.72
C GLY A 253 -14.50 18.09 -16.02
N PRO A 254 -14.06 17.52 -17.15
CA PRO A 254 -14.74 17.61 -18.45
C PRO A 254 -16.18 17.07 -18.44
N ASP A 255 -16.52 16.25 -17.45
CA ASP A 255 -17.83 15.65 -17.19
C ASP A 255 -18.71 16.48 -16.25
N GLY A 256 -18.29 17.71 -15.90
CA GLY A 256 -19.00 18.63 -15.02
C GLY A 256 -18.85 18.34 -13.53
N ARG A 257 -18.12 17.29 -13.15
CA ARG A 257 -18.02 16.82 -11.76
C ARG A 257 -16.93 17.55 -10.98
N PRO A 258 -17.14 17.86 -9.69
CA PRO A 258 -16.08 18.37 -8.81
C PRO A 258 -14.92 17.35 -8.74
N ARG A 259 -13.71 17.74 -9.16
CA ARG A 259 -12.48 16.96 -8.94
C ARG A 259 -12.06 17.11 -7.49
N ILE A 260 -12.39 16.11 -6.68
CA ILE A 260 -11.92 16.03 -5.30
C ILE A 260 -10.44 15.65 -5.35
N LYS A 261 -9.54 16.59 -5.06
CA LYS A 261 -8.11 16.31 -4.90
C LYS A 261 -7.86 15.77 -3.49
N ARG A 262 -7.15 14.63 -3.42
CA ARG A 262 -6.69 14.06 -2.14
C ARG A 262 -5.79 15.04 -1.40
N LYS A 263 -5.95 15.12 -0.08
CA LYS A 263 -5.19 16.03 0.80
C LYS A 263 -4.08 15.35 1.61
N THR A 264 -4.01 14.02 1.55
CA THR A 264 -3.16 13.16 2.38
C THR A 264 -2.20 12.35 1.51
N ASN A 265 -1.00 12.07 2.03
CA ASN A 265 0.07 11.46 1.22
C ASN A 265 -0.01 9.92 1.19
N CYS A 266 -0.63 9.29 2.20
CA CYS A 266 -0.81 7.85 2.33
C CYS A 266 0.48 7.01 2.24
N ASN A 267 1.65 7.59 2.60
CA ASN A 267 2.96 6.93 2.48
C ASN A 267 3.05 5.59 3.23
N PHE A 268 2.42 5.48 4.40
CA PHE A 268 2.41 4.26 5.22
C PHE A 268 1.66 3.09 4.58
N LEU A 269 0.89 3.28 3.50
CA LEU A 269 0.31 2.16 2.77
C LEU A 269 1.39 1.29 2.10
N ALA A 270 2.56 1.84 1.77
CA ALA A 270 3.68 1.03 1.32
C ALA A 270 4.09 -0.03 2.36
N SER A 271 4.09 0.34 3.65
CA SER A 271 4.36 -0.61 4.74
C SER A 271 3.22 -1.62 4.92
N VAL A 272 1.97 -1.23 4.68
CA VAL A 272 0.83 -2.15 4.68
C VAL A 272 0.99 -3.21 3.59
N PHE A 273 1.40 -2.81 2.38
CA PHE A 273 1.66 -3.72 1.27
C PHE A 273 2.85 -4.64 1.55
N ALA A 274 3.92 -4.12 2.13
CA ALA A 274 5.06 -4.92 2.57
C ALA A 274 4.64 -5.98 3.61
N ASN A 275 3.85 -5.59 4.61
CA ASN A 275 3.32 -6.52 5.62
C ASN A 275 2.40 -7.59 5.00
N ALA A 276 1.52 -7.19 4.07
CA ALA A 276 0.60 -8.11 3.41
C ALA A 276 1.35 -9.16 2.57
N THR A 277 2.42 -8.75 1.88
CA THR A 277 3.26 -9.64 1.05
C THR A 277 4.18 -10.57 1.82
N VAL A 278 4.23 -10.47 3.16
CA VAL A 278 4.83 -11.54 3.99
C VAL A 278 4.05 -12.85 3.77
N LEU A 279 2.72 -12.77 3.64
CA LEU A 279 1.85 -13.90 3.36
C LEU A 279 1.92 -14.33 1.89
N PRO A 280 1.91 -15.65 1.57
CA PRO A 280 1.87 -16.13 0.18
C PRO A 280 0.74 -15.54 -0.65
N ARG A 281 -0.50 -15.55 -0.14
CA ARG A 281 -1.67 -14.94 -0.78
C ARG A 281 -1.51 -13.44 -1.05
N GLY A 282 -0.75 -12.75 -0.20
CA GLY A 282 -0.44 -11.34 -0.40
C GLY A 282 0.52 -11.13 -1.57
N ARG A 283 1.53 -11.99 -1.72
CA ARG A 283 2.45 -11.97 -2.87
C ARG A 283 1.69 -12.26 -4.17
N GLU A 284 0.87 -13.31 -4.16
CA GLU A 284 0.02 -13.70 -5.30
C GLU A 284 -0.87 -12.55 -5.76
N TRP A 285 -1.48 -11.82 -4.82
CA TRP A 285 -2.33 -10.67 -5.15
C TRP A 285 -1.60 -9.61 -5.99
N PHE A 286 -0.31 -9.35 -5.71
CA PHE A 286 0.47 -8.35 -6.46
C PHE A 286 0.86 -8.78 -7.87
N VAL A 287 0.91 -10.09 -8.13
CA VAL A 287 1.28 -10.69 -9.42
C VAL A 287 0.08 -11.26 -10.17
N THR A 288 -1.13 -11.10 -9.64
CA THR A 288 -2.38 -11.51 -10.28
C THR A 288 -3.06 -10.29 -10.90
N PRO A 289 -3.62 -10.40 -12.12
CA PRO A 289 -4.35 -9.30 -12.72
C PRO A 289 -5.59 -8.91 -11.90
N LEU A 290 -5.79 -7.61 -11.71
CA LEU A 290 -7.02 -7.05 -11.16
C LEU A 290 -8.18 -7.31 -12.12
N SER A 291 -9.39 -7.49 -11.58
CA SER A 291 -10.57 -7.57 -12.42
C SER A 291 -10.72 -6.32 -13.29
N ALA A 292 -11.25 -6.47 -14.50
CA ALA A 292 -11.43 -5.37 -15.44
C ALA A 292 -12.21 -4.18 -14.84
N SER A 293 -13.22 -4.46 -13.98
CA SER A 293 -13.97 -3.40 -13.29
C SER A 293 -13.10 -2.64 -12.29
N THR A 294 -12.24 -3.33 -11.55
CA THR A 294 -11.34 -2.75 -10.56
C THR A 294 -10.23 -1.94 -11.23
N ALA A 295 -9.61 -2.49 -12.28
CA ALA A 295 -8.57 -1.79 -13.03
C ALA A 295 -9.11 -0.50 -13.68
N ALA A 296 -10.29 -0.57 -14.31
CA ALA A 296 -10.96 0.58 -14.91
C ALA A 296 -11.43 1.62 -13.88
N ALA A 297 -11.72 1.20 -12.65
CA ALA A 297 -12.11 2.09 -11.56
C ALA A 297 -10.94 2.86 -10.95
N SER A 298 -9.69 2.47 -11.21
CA SER A 298 -8.51 3.16 -10.66
C SER A 298 -8.46 4.63 -11.04
N ALA A 299 -7.96 5.48 -10.14
CA ALA A 299 -7.83 6.91 -10.38
C ALA A 299 -6.98 7.22 -11.63
N THR A 300 -5.92 6.45 -11.85
CA THR A 300 -5.05 6.56 -13.02
C THR A 300 -5.79 6.24 -14.31
N ALA A 301 -6.57 5.15 -14.35
CA ALA A 301 -7.40 4.81 -15.51
C ALA A 301 -8.46 5.88 -15.78
N GLN A 302 -9.12 6.39 -14.73
CA GLN A 302 -10.08 7.49 -14.87
C GLN A 302 -9.43 8.79 -15.39
N ALA A 303 -8.22 9.10 -14.93
CA ALA A 303 -7.46 10.26 -15.39
C ALA A 303 -6.93 10.11 -16.83
N ALA A 304 -6.61 8.89 -17.26
CA ALA A 304 -6.26 8.58 -18.64
C ALA A 304 -7.47 8.72 -19.57
N LEU A 305 -8.61 8.12 -19.18
CA LEU A 305 -9.88 8.25 -19.92
C LEU A 305 -10.30 9.72 -20.11
N ALA A 306 -10.10 10.54 -19.07
CA ALA A 306 -10.40 11.97 -19.11
C ALA A 306 -9.47 12.78 -20.03
N ARG A 307 -8.26 12.29 -20.32
CA ARG A 307 -7.31 12.91 -21.25
C ARG A 307 -7.59 12.56 -22.71
N GLY A 308 -8.46 11.59 -22.96
CA GLY A 308 -8.83 11.14 -24.30
C GLY A 308 -7.93 10.02 -24.81
N VAL A 309 -7.91 9.86 -26.14
CA VAL A 309 -7.05 8.92 -26.85
C VAL A 309 -5.61 9.42 -26.87
N ASP A 310 -4.65 8.50 -26.78
CA ASP A 310 -3.22 8.76 -26.96
C ASP A 310 -2.89 9.25 -28.39
N GLU A 311 -1.63 9.60 -28.65
CA GLU A 311 -1.17 10.05 -29.97
C GLU A 311 -1.42 9.00 -31.09
N GLN A 312 -1.66 7.74 -30.70
CA GLN A 312 -1.93 6.60 -31.58
C GLN A 312 -3.44 6.32 -31.74
N GLY A 313 -4.33 7.10 -31.12
CA GLY A 313 -5.77 6.95 -31.26
C GLY A 313 -6.39 5.83 -30.39
N SER A 314 -5.65 5.31 -29.42
CA SER A 314 -6.11 4.29 -28.45
C SER A 314 -6.32 4.87 -27.04
N VAL A 315 -7.26 4.29 -26.29
CA VAL A 315 -7.39 4.59 -24.86
C VAL A 315 -6.30 3.80 -24.14
N PRO A 316 -5.47 4.41 -23.27
CA PRO A 316 -4.45 3.69 -22.53
C PRO A 316 -5.06 2.52 -21.75
N ALA A 317 -4.51 1.32 -21.92
CA ALA A 317 -4.97 0.14 -21.21
C ALA A 317 -4.81 0.36 -19.69
N ALA A 318 -5.82 -0.04 -18.92
CA ALA A 318 -5.74 0.06 -17.46
C ALA A 318 -4.62 -0.84 -16.95
N THR A 319 -3.78 -0.32 -16.04
CA THR A 319 -2.71 -1.10 -15.42
C THR A 319 -3.31 -2.30 -14.69
N GLU A 320 -3.13 -3.48 -15.28
CA GLU A 320 -3.84 -4.68 -14.87
C GLU A 320 -3.30 -5.24 -13.55
N TYR A 321 -2.00 -5.10 -13.29
CA TYR A 321 -1.35 -5.71 -12.14
C TYR A 321 -1.06 -4.71 -11.02
N PRO A 322 -1.28 -5.08 -9.74
CA PRO A 322 -0.95 -4.19 -8.62
C PRO A 322 0.53 -3.82 -8.54
N VAL A 323 1.45 -4.74 -8.89
CA VAL A 323 2.90 -4.45 -8.88
C VAL A 323 3.27 -3.31 -9.83
N ALA A 324 2.67 -3.25 -11.03
CA ALA A 324 2.92 -2.18 -12.00
C ALA A 324 2.50 -0.80 -11.47
N ARG A 325 1.54 -0.76 -10.55
CA ARG A 325 1.04 0.46 -9.91
C ARG A 325 1.94 0.95 -8.78
N ILE A 326 2.92 0.16 -8.32
CA ILE A 326 3.80 0.54 -7.22
C ILE A 326 5.30 0.60 -7.59
N MET A 327 5.74 -0.14 -8.62
CA MET A 327 7.17 -0.35 -8.89
C MET A 327 7.96 0.95 -9.11
N ALA A 328 7.36 1.99 -9.70
CA ALA A 328 8.02 3.27 -9.93
C ALA A 328 8.35 4.07 -8.65
N PHE A 329 7.80 3.70 -7.50
CA PHE A 329 8.00 4.43 -6.24
C PHE A 329 9.25 4.00 -5.46
N THR A 330 10.13 3.16 -6.02
CA THR A 330 11.44 2.84 -5.42
C THR A 330 12.35 4.08 -5.31
N GLU A 331 12.15 5.09 -6.16
CA GLU A 331 12.87 6.37 -6.14
C GLU A 331 12.10 7.49 -5.40
N HIS A 332 11.02 7.17 -4.69
CA HIS A 332 10.18 8.20 -4.08
C HIS A 332 10.91 8.97 -2.95
N PRO A 333 10.78 10.31 -2.85
CA PRO A 333 11.50 11.12 -1.84
C PRO A 333 11.21 10.74 -0.39
N ASN A 334 10.02 10.21 -0.09
CA ASN A 334 9.63 9.73 1.23
C ASN A 334 10.16 8.31 1.52
N LEU A 335 10.93 8.15 2.61
CA LEU A 335 11.60 6.90 3.01
C LEU A 335 10.64 5.75 3.24
N ILE A 336 9.51 6.00 3.89
CA ILE A 336 8.51 4.98 4.21
C ILE A 336 7.90 4.43 2.93
N ARG A 337 7.57 5.32 1.99
CA ARG A 337 6.99 4.93 0.70
C ARG A 337 7.97 4.08 -0.12
N ARG A 338 9.19 4.57 -0.35
CA ARG A 338 10.17 3.79 -1.13
C ARG A 338 10.57 2.49 -0.43
N GLY A 339 10.79 2.52 0.89
CA GLY A 339 11.18 1.33 1.64
C GLY A 339 10.11 0.25 1.67
N GLY A 340 8.84 0.62 1.85
CA GLY A 340 7.73 -0.34 1.77
C GLY A 340 7.55 -0.91 0.36
N VAL A 341 7.77 -0.12 -0.69
CA VAL A 341 7.71 -0.60 -2.07
C VAL A 341 8.85 -1.56 -2.38
N ILE A 342 10.10 -1.23 -2.03
CA ILE A 342 11.25 -2.12 -2.21
C ILE A 342 11.02 -3.44 -1.45
N SER A 343 10.48 -3.38 -0.23
CA SER A 343 10.12 -4.59 0.53
C SER A 343 9.00 -5.39 -0.14
N THR A 344 8.01 -4.74 -0.72
CA THR A 344 6.93 -5.42 -1.46
C THR A 344 7.50 -6.11 -2.69
N LEU A 345 8.39 -5.45 -3.45
CA LEU A 345 9.07 -6.03 -4.61
C LEU A 345 9.95 -7.23 -4.23
N LYS A 346 10.73 -7.13 -3.16
CA LYS A 346 11.50 -8.28 -2.63
C LYS A 346 10.58 -9.45 -2.29
N ASN A 347 9.47 -9.19 -1.61
CA ASN A 347 8.58 -10.24 -1.15
C ASN A 347 7.88 -10.99 -2.29
N ILE A 348 7.46 -10.31 -3.36
CA ILE A 348 6.84 -10.99 -4.51
C ILE A 348 7.83 -11.85 -5.29
N LEU A 349 9.13 -11.57 -5.20
CA LEU A 349 10.19 -12.34 -5.84
C LEU A 349 10.42 -13.74 -5.23
N PHE A 350 9.78 -14.05 -4.10
CA PHE A 350 9.72 -15.44 -3.63
C PHE A 350 8.88 -16.33 -4.57
N ILE A 351 7.96 -15.76 -5.37
CA ILE A 351 7.21 -16.52 -6.38
C ILE A 351 8.08 -16.68 -7.63
N LYS A 352 8.86 -17.76 -7.69
CA LYS A 352 9.80 -18.02 -8.81
C LYS A 352 9.11 -18.06 -10.17
N SER A 353 7.94 -18.71 -10.24
CA SER A 353 7.14 -18.80 -11.47
C SER A 353 6.66 -17.43 -11.99
N ALA A 354 6.60 -16.40 -11.13
CA ALA A 354 6.22 -15.05 -11.51
C ALA A 354 7.39 -14.23 -12.08
N HIS A 355 8.65 -14.70 -12.03
CA HIS A 355 9.79 -13.92 -12.53
C HIS A 355 9.69 -13.60 -14.02
N LYS A 356 9.16 -14.54 -14.83
CA LYS A 356 8.86 -14.31 -16.25
C LYS A 356 7.85 -13.18 -16.45
N LEU A 357 6.84 -13.07 -15.57
CA LEU A 357 5.90 -11.95 -15.60
C LEU A 357 6.58 -10.63 -15.17
N LEU A 358 7.38 -10.67 -14.10
CA LEU A 358 7.92 -9.50 -13.42
C LEU A 358 9.10 -8.83 -14.15
N VAL A 359 9.90 -9.59 -14.88
CA VAL A 359 11.09 -9.08 -15.58
C VAL A 359 10.88 -9.23 -17.08
N ALA A 360 10.96 -8.13 -17.82
CA ALA A 360 10.87 -8.17 -19.27
C ALA A 360 12.16 -8.79 -19.87
N PRO A 361 12.03 -9.58 -20.95
CA PRO A 361 13.19 -10.12 -21.65
C PRO A 361 14.03 -8.99 -22.26
N PRO A 362 15.33 -9.23 -22.53
CA PRO A 362 16.18 -8.25 -23.20
C PRO A 362 15.63 -7.91 -24.60
N PRO A 363 15.80 -6.65 -25.05
CA PRO A 363 15.40 -6.24 -26.40
C PRO A 363 16.09 -7.09 -27.47
N LEU A 364 15.43 -7.26 -28.63
CA LEU A 364 16.00 -7.94 -29.79
C LEU A 364 17.23 -7.16 -30.29
N ARG A 365 18.39 -7.80 -30.33
CA ARG A 365 19.59 -7.28 -31.02
C ARG A 365 19.71 -7.98 -32.37
N ASP A 366 20.06 -7.24 -33.41
CA ASP A 366 20.11 -7.74 -34.80
C ASP A 366 21.14 -8.88 -35.01
N ASP A 367 22.12 -9.01 -34.09
CA ASP A 367 23.27 -9.93 -34.21
C ASP A 367 23.21 -11.14 -33.27
N GLU A 368 22.11 -11.35 -32.53
CA GLU A 368 22.00 -12.45 -31.58
C GLU A 368 21.83 -13.82 -32.25
N ASP A 369 22.57 -14.82 -31.77
CA ASP A 369 22.43 -16.21 -32.21
C ASP A 369 21.00 -16.71 -31.95
N GLU A 370 20.28 -17.04 -33.02
CA GLU A 370 18.88 -17.44 -33.03
C GLU A 370 18.61 -18.62 -32.09
N MET A 371 19.62 -19.46 -31.81
CA MET A 371 19.53 -20.55 -30.84
C MET A 371 19.57 -20.09 -29.38
N LEU A 372 20.42 -19.11 -29.02
CA LEU A 372 20.58 -18.62 -27.65
C LEU A 372 19.50 -17.59 -27.29
N ALA A 373 19.18 -16.71 -28.24
CA ALA A 373 18.01 -15.84 -28.19
C ALA A 373 16.71 -16.65 -28.21
N GLY A 374 16.69 -17.75 -28.96
CA GLY A 374 15.59 -18.72 -29.00
C GLY A 374 15.31 -19.34 -27.64
N ALA A 375 16.31 -19.73 -26.85
CA ALA A 375 16.07 -20.36 -25.54
C ALA A 375 15.44 -19.39 -24.50
N LEU A 376 15.83 -18.12 -24.50
CA LEU A 376 15.24 -17.10 -23.62
C LEU A 376 13.85 -16.66 -24.08
N ARG A 377 13.68 -16.50 -25.41
CA ARG A 377 12.44 -15.99 -26.03
C ARG A 377 11.43 -17.07 -26.39
N ALA A 378 11.80 -18.35 -26.42
CA ALA A 378 10.88 -19.48 -26.60
C ALA A 378 10.04 -19.75 -25.36
N THR A 379 10.38 -19.15 -24.22
CA THR A 379 9.56 -19.25 -23.03
C THR A 379 8.29 -18.41 -23.20
N THR A 380 7.13 -19.06 -23.04
CA THR A 380 5.83 -18.39 -23.12
C THR A 380 5.67 -17.46 -21.93
N ARG A 381 5.91 -16.16 -22.14
CA ARG A 381 5.61 -15.10 -21.17
C ARG A 381 4.16 -14.64 -21.35
N PRO A 382 3.38 -14.45 -20.27
CA PRO A 382 2.11 -13.75 -20.37
C PRO A 382 2.31 -12.35 -20.98
N PRO A 383 1.47 -11.89 -21.91
CA PRO A 383 1.57 -10.54 -22.45
C PRO A 383 1.40 -9.53 -21.32
N SER A 384 2.47 -8.84 -20.96
CA SER A 384 2.49 -7.88 -19.85
C SER A 384 3.53 -6.80 -20.09
N SER A 385 3.16 -5.55 -19.77
CA SER A 385 4.06 -4.40 -19.78
C SER A 385 4.84 -4.25 -18.47
N ILE A 386 4.72 -5.20 -17.53
CA ILE A 386 5.47 -5.15 -16.28
C ILE A 386 6.96 -5.35 -16.59
N ASP A 387 7.79 -4.49 -15.99
CA ASP A 387 9.21 -4.72 -15.89
C ASP A 387 9.76 -4.07 -14.63
N ILE A 388 10.06 -4.87 -13.60
CA ILE A 388 10.54 -4.34 -12.32
C ILE A 388 12.05 -4.10 -12.32
N LEU A 389 12.80 -4.68 -13.27
CA LEU A 389 14.27 -4.64 -13.26
C LEU A 389 14.82 -3.21 -13.27
N PRO A 390 14.35 -2.27 -14.12
CA PRO A 390 14.82 -0.89 -14.09
C PRO A 390 14.62 -0.24 -12.73
N TYR A 391 13.50 -0.51 -12.06
CA TYR A 391 13.16 0.05 -10.76
C TYR A 391 13.93 -0.57 -9.59
N LEU A 392 14.53 -1.75 -9.78
CA LEU A 392 15.47 -2.35 -8.83
C LEU A 392 16.91 -1.83 -9.05
N LEU A 393 17.29 -1.58 -10.30
CA LEU A 393 18.64 -1.10 -10.65
C LEU A 393 18.81 0.41 -10.40
N LEU A 394 17.83 1.23 -10.78
CA LEU A 394 17.92 2.69 -10.72
C LEU A 394 18.29 3.23 -9.33
N PRO A 395 17.78 2.70 -8.20
CA PRO A 395 18.21 3.16 -6.88
C PRO A 395 19.65 2.79 -6.51
N LEU A 396 20.27 1.84 -7.21
CA LEU A 396 21.68 1.45 -7.04
C LEU A 396 22.64 2.29 -7.90
N CYS A 397 22.12 3.10 -8.83
CA CYS A 397 22.92 3.92 -9.74
C CYS A 397 23.34 5.27 -9.12
N ASP A 398 24.58 5.70 -9.40
CA ASP A 398 25.03 7.09 -9.26
C ASP A 398 25.34 7.65 -10.66
N GLY A 399 24.74 8.78 -11.02
CA GLY A 399 24.87 9.32 -12.39
C GLY A 399 26.31 9.76 -12.73
N LYS A 400 27.12 10.16 -11.74
CA LYS A 400 28.53 10.51 -12.01
C LYS A 400 29.35 9.27 -12.33
N GLU A 401 29.16 8.21 -11.55
CA GLU A 401 29.92 6.97 -11.72
C GLU A 401 29.47 6.23 -12.98
N LEU A 402 28.18 6.23 -13.30
CA LEU A 402 27.67 5.63 -14.54
C LEU A 402 28.11 6.41 -15.79
N SER A 403 28.37 7.72 -15.69
CA SER A 403 28.88 8.50 -16.84
C SER A 403 30.33 8.17 -17.23
N GLU A 404 31.05 7.44 -16.38
CA GLU A 404 32.44 7.01 -16.61
C GLU A 404 32.54 5.61 -17.26
N VAL A 405 31.43 4.88 -17.35
CA VAL A 405 31.39 3.58 -18.04
C VAL A 405 31.41 3.80 -19.56
N ASP A 406 31.87 2.81 -20.31
CA ASP A 406 31.92 2.91 -21.77
C ASP A 406 30.53 2.86 -22.42
N LEU A 407 30.49 3.17 -23.71
CA LEU A 407 29.24 3.23 -24.47
C LEU A 407 28.60 1.85 -24.63
N GLU A 408 29.40 0.80 -24.71
CA GLU A 408 28.91 -0.59 -24.82
C GLU A 408 28.15 -1.00 -23.54
N ASP A 409 28.74 -0.75 -22.36
CA ASP A 409 28.10 -0.99 -21.07
C ASP A 409 26.83 -0.12 -20.88
N GLN A 410 26.81 1.12 -21.40
CA GLN A 410 25.62 1.99 -21.36
C GLN A 410 24.47 1.43 -22.23
N GLU A 411 24.76 0.97 -23.44
CA GLU A 411 23.75 0.42 -24.36
C GLU A 411 23.06 -0.83 -23.81
N GLU A 412 23.73 -1.59 -22.93
CA GLU A 412 23.15 -2.76 -22.27
C GLU A 412 22.16 -2.42 -21.14
N LEU A 413 22.25 -1.23 -20.55
CA LEU A 413 21.38 -0.85 -19.44
C LEU A 413 19.93 -0.64 -19.91
N PRO A 414 18.93 -0.85 -19.04
CA PRO A 414 17.56 -0.41 -19.33
C PRO A 414 17.51 1.11 -19.56
N GLU A 415 16.58 1.56 -20.40
CA GLU A 415 16.44 2.97 -20.80
C GLU A 415 16.41 3.93 -19.60
N GLU A 416 15.73 3.56 -18.51
CA GLU A 416 15.63 4.38 -17.31
C GLU A 416 16.96 4.53 -16.54
N CYS A 417 17.92 3.64 -16.79
CA CYS A 417 19.24 3.62 -16.16
C CYS A 417 20.35 4.19 -17.06
N GLN A 418 20.05 4.48 -18.33
CA GLN A 418 21.00 5.06 -19.28
C GLN A 418 21.17 6.55 -19.05
N MET A 419 22.38 7.07 -19.33
CA MET A 419 22.66 8.51 -19.44
C MET A 419 22.10 9.36 -18.29
N LEU A 420 22.20 8.86 -17.07
CA LEU A 420 21.64 9.49 -15.88
C LEU A 420 22.27 10.87 -15.62
N PRO A 421 21.50 11.85 -15.11
CA PRO A 421 22.06 13.14 -14.76
C PRO A 421 23.03 12.99 -13.58
N GLY A 422 24.10 13.80 -13.53
CA GLY A 422 25.07 13.76 -12.43
C GLY A 422 24.51 14.11 -11.04
N THR A 423 23.26 14.59 -10.96
CA THR A 423 22.50 14.80 -9.72
C THR A 423 21.86 13.52 -9.18
N LYS A 424 21.69 12.47 -10.00
CA LYS A 424 21.15 11.18 -9.58
C LYS A 424 22.14 10.50 -8.65
N LYS A 425 21.68 10.16 -7.45
CA LYS A 425 22.45 9.50 -6.40
C LYS A 425 21.86 8.15 -6.05
N ARG A 426 22.71 7.26 -5.52
CA ARG A 426 22.28 6.00 -4.93
C ARG A 426 21.31 6.22 -3.79
N GLU A 427 20.53 5.19 -3.51
CA GLU A 427 19.79 5.08 -2.26
C GLU A 427 20.75 5.24 -1.08
N ARG A 428 20.36 6.09 -0.14
CA ARG A 428 21.21 6.50 0.99
C ARG A 428 21.05 5.55 2.17
N ASP A 429 19.89 4.91 2.29
CA ASP A 429 19.60 3.96 3.35
C ASP A 429 20.27 2.60 3.05
N PRO A 430 21.20 2.13 3.91
CA PRO A 430 21.91 0.89 3.70
C PRO A 430 20.99 -0.35 3.73
N ALA A 431 19.92 -0.33 4.52
CA ALA A 431 18.99 -1.46 4.58
C ALA A 431 18.19 -1.57 3.27
N LEU A 432 17.81 -0.45 2.66
CA LEU A 432 17.15 -0.45 1.36
C LEU A 432 18.10 -0.88 0.23
N ARG A 433 19.36 -0.44 0.25
CA ARG A 433 20.40 -0.93 -0.68
C ARG A 433 20.59 -2.43 -0.58
N LEU A 434 20.71 -2.98 0.62
CA LEU A 434 20.81 -4.42 0.83
C LEU A 434 19.60 -5.16 0.25
N MET A 435 18.40 -4.66 0.51
CA MET A 435 17.14 -5.26 0.05
C MET A 435 17.03 -5.29 -1.48
N LEU A 436 17.55 -4.27 -2.17
CA LEU A 436 17.63 -4.23 -3.64
C LEU A 436 18.59 -5.31 -4.17
N ILE A 437 19.77 -5.46 -3.56
CA ILE A 437 20.73 -6.52 -3.94
C ILE A 437 20.15 -7.91 -3.67
N GLU A 438 19.46 -8.11 -2.55
CA GLU A 438 18.74 -9.36 -2.25
C GLU A 438 17.61 -9.64 -3.25
N SER A 439 16.94 -8.60 -3.76
CA SER A 439 15.93 -8.74 -4.81
C SER A 439 16.56 -9.23 -6.13
N LEU A 440 17.72 -8.69 -6.50
CA LEU A 440 18.48 -9.17 -7.67
C LEU A 440 18.98 -10.62 -7.48
N LEU A 441 19.38 -10.99 -6.26
CA LEU A 441 19.74 -12.38 -5.92
C LEU A 441 18.55 -13.33 -6.04
N LEU A 442 17.35 -12.93 -5.59
CA LEU A 442 16.14 -13.73 -5.75
C LEU A 442 15.81 -13.95 -7.23
N LEU A 443 15.96 -12.94 -8.08
CA LEU A 443 15.83 -13.09 -9.53
C LEU A 443 16.86 -14.06 -10.12
N CYS A 444 18.02 -14.24 -9.49
CA CYS A 444 19.02 -15.20 -9.96
C CYS A 444 18.72 -16.66 -9.58
N THR A 445 17.60 -16.94 -8.89
CA THR A 445 17.22 -18.31 -8.50
C THR A 445 16.85 -19.18 -9.70
N ASN A 446 16.32 -18.60 -10.78
CA ASN A 446 16.09 -19.28 -12.05
C ASN A 446 17.00 -18.74 -13.16
N ILE A 447 17.17 -19.52 -14.22
CA ILE A 447 18.03 -19.16 -15.36
C ILE A 447 17.46 -17.97 -16.14
N TYR A 448 16.13 -17.83 -16.23
CA TYR A 448 15.49 -16.70 -16.90
C TYR A 448 15.95 -15.36 -16.29
N GLY A 449 15.85 -15.23 -14.97
CA GLY A 449 16.25 -14.00 -14.29
C GLY A 449 17.75 -13.76 -14.37
N ARG A 450 18.61 -14.79 -14.21
CA ARG A 450 20.07 -14.64 -14.42
C ARG A 450 20.40 -14.10 -15.80
N GLN A 451 19.82 -14.68 -16.85
CA GLN A 451 20.07 -14.27 -18.22
C GLN A 451 19.54 -12.86 -18.49
N CYS A 452 18.35 -12.51 -17.98
CA CYS A 452 17.84 -11.14 -18.08
C CYS A 452 18.75 -10.14 -17.38
N LEU A 453 19.25 -10.45 -16.18
CA LEU A 453 20.18 -9.58 -15.45
C LEU A 453 21.51 -9.42 -16.18
N ARG A 454 22.07 -10.50 -16.77
CA ARG A 454 23.30 -10.43 -17.57
C ARG A 454 23.11 -9.57 -18.82
N ALA A 455 22.08 -9.86 -19.61
CA ALA A 455 21.83 -9.21 -20.89
C ALA A 455 21.39 -7.75 -20.78
N ARG A 456 20.98 -7.31 -19.59
CA ARG A 456 20.46 -5.95 -19.35
C ARG A 456 21.35 -5.15 -18.39
N GLY A 457 22.66 -5.36 -18.45
CA GLY A 457 23.66 -4.53 -17.78
C GLY A 457 23.63 -4.53 -16.24
N ALA A 458 22.96 -5.48 -15.58
CA ALA A 458 22.88 -5.49 -14.12
C ALA A 458 24.28 -5.61 -13.47
N TYR A 459 25.20 -6.33 -14.11
CA TYR A 459 26.60 -6.44 -13.68
C TYR A 459 27.30 -5.08 -13.61
N VAL A 460 27.09 -4.21 -14.61
CA VAL A 460 27.68 -2.86 -14.67
C VAL A 460 27.27 -2.05 -13.45
N VAL A 461 25.96 -2.04 -13.15
CA VAL A 461 25.40 -1.30 -12.00
C VAL A 461 25.98 -1.81 -10.69
N VAL A 462 25.98 -3.12 -10.45
CA VAL A 462 26.41 -3.69 -9.16
C VAL A 462 27.93 -3.65 -8.98
N ARG A 463 28.71 -3.74 -10.06
CA ARG A 463 30.17 -3.53 -10.03
C ARG A 463 30.49 -2.12 -9.55
N SER A 464 29.88 -1.10 -10.15
CA SER A 464 30.08 0.29 -9.73
C SER A 464 29.58 0.51 -8.30
N ALA A 465 28.44 -0.09 -7.92
CA ALA A 465 27.95 -0.03 -6.54
C ALA A 465 28.91 -0.66 -5.54
N HIS A 466 29.53 -1.80 -5.86
CA HIS A 466 30.50 -2.47 -5.00
C HIS A 466 31.73 -1.61 -4.69
N LEU A 467 32.29 -0.94 -5.70
CA LEU A 467 33.50 -0.11 -5.55
C LEU A 467 33.30 1.07 -4.59
N ALA A 468 32.07 1.56 -4.48
CA ALA A 468 31.71 2.67 -3.61
C ALA A 468 31.05 2.23 -2.29
N GLU A 469 30.82 0.94 -2.09
CA GLU A 469 30.12 0.43 -0.91
C GLU A 469 31.06 0.30 0.30
N SER A 470 30.66 0.91 1.41
CA SER A 470 31.41 0.83 2.67
C SER A 470 30.83 -0.18 3.66
N ASP A 471 29.58 -0.59 3.48
CA ASP A 471 28.93 -1.59 4.35
C ASP A 471 29.33 -3.01 3.93
N GLU A 472 30.03 -3.73 4.81
CA GLU A 472 30.54 -5.08 4.54
C GLU A 472 29.44 -6.08 4.17
N LYS A 473 28.25 -5.99 4.78
CA LYS A 473 27.15 -6.92 4.50
C LYS A 473 26.61 -6.72 3.09
N ILE A 474 26.55 -5.47 2.65
CA ILE A 474 26.12 -5.13 1.29
C ILE A 474 27.20 -5.55 0.29
N ALA A 475 28.46 -5.26 0.59
CA ALA A 475 29.59 -5.67 -0.25
C ALA A 475 29.64 -7.19 -0.47
N GLU A 476 29.42 -7.98 0.59
CA GLU A 476 29.32 -9.45 0.52
C GLU A 476 28.12 -9.89 -0.33
N ALA A 477 26.95 -9.29 -0.14
CA ALA A 477 25.76 -9.59 -0.95
C ALA A 477 25.99 -9.29 -2.43
N VAL A 478 26.67 -8.18 -2.76
CA VAL A 478 27.04 -7.83 -4.13
C VAL A 478 28.04 -8.84 -4.70
N LEU A 479 29.04 -9.26 -3.92
CA LEU A 479 30.00 -10.27 -4.36
C LEU A 479 29.31 -11.61 -4.67
N ARG A 480 28.36 -12.04 -3.83
CA ARG A 480 27.54 -13.23 -4.11
C ARG A 480 26.76 -13.09 -5.42
N LEU A 481 26.14 -11.93 -5.65
CA LEU A 481 25.40 -11.66 -6.89
C LEU A 481 26.32 -11.71 -8.12
N VAL A 482 27.48 -11.04 -8.06
CA VAL A 482 28.47 -11.05 -9.13
C VAL A 482 28.96 -12.47 -9.43
N ASN A 483 29.25 -13.27 -8.40
CA ASN A 483 29.68 -14.65 -8.57
C ASN A 483 28.61 -15.49 -9.30
N ILE A 484 27.33 -15.28 -9.00
CA ILE A 484 26.24 -15.96 -9.71
C ILE A 484 26.14 -15.49 -11.17
N LEU A 485 26.24 -14.18 -11.42
CA LEU A 485 26.18 -13.62 -12.77
C LEU A 485 27.39 -13.98 -13.63
N LYS A 486 28.55 -14.30 -13.04
CA LYS A 486 29.76 -14.71 -13.79
C LYS A 486 29.92 -16.21 -13.95
N ARG A 487 29.12 -17.04 -13.26
CA ARG A 487 29.12 -18.49 -13.44
C ARG A 487 28.47 -18.88 -14.77
N ASP A 488 29.03 -19.90 -15.40
CA ASP A 488 28.43 -20.58 -16.54
C ASP A 488 27.16 -21.34 -16.10
N GLU A 489 26.19 -21.45 -16.99
CA GLU A 489 24.98 -22.22 -16.74
C GLU A 489 25.29 -23.72 -16.77
N SER A 490 24.82 -24.46 -15.77
CA SER A 490 24.99 -25.91 -15.71
C SER A 490 23.79 -26.63 -16.33
N ALA A 491 23.97 -27.87 -16.79
CA ALA A 491 22.87 -28.70 -17.30
C ALA A 491 21.75 -28.91 -16.27
N THR A 492 22.08 -28.82 -14.97
CA THR A 492 21.11 -28.88 -13.86
C THR A 492 20.24 -27.62 -13.81
N THR A 493 20.82 -26.43 -14.02
CA THR A 493 20.08 -25.16 -14.03
C THR A 493 19.30 -24.90 -15.32
N ALA A 494 19.60 -25.64 -16.39
CA ALA A 494 18.82 -25.62 -17.62
C ALA A 494 17.47 -26.34 -17.46
N LYS A 495 17.37 -27.35 -16.56
CA LYS A 495 16.11 -28.07 -16.28
C LYS A 495 15.07 -27.25 -15.54
N ASP A 496 15.49 -26.22 -14.79
CA ASP A 496 14.58 -25.25 -14.15
C ASP A 496 13.66 -24.53 -15.17
N LEU A 497 14.04 -24.47 -16.45
CA LEU A 497 13.19 -23.91 -17.52
C LEU A 497 12.01 -24.79 -17.89
N GLU A 498 12.18 -26.11 -17.76
CA GLU A 498 11.21 -27.13 -18.16
C GLU A 498 10.25 -27.42 -16.99
N ASP A 499 10.74 -27.51 -15.75
CA ASP A 499 9.91 -27.82 -14.57
C ASP A 499 8.92 -26.70 -14.19
N ASP A 500 9.25 -25.44 -14.48
CA ASP A 500 8.36 -24.28 -14.30
C ASP A 500 7.10 -24.32 -15.21
N ALA A 501 7.09 -25.16 -16.27
CA ALA A 501 5.96 -25.32 -17.17
C ALA A 501 4.99 -26.44 -16.73
N GLU A 502 5.42 -27.36 -15.86
CA GLU A 502 4.65 -28.57 -15.51
C GLU A 502 4.19 -28.65 -14.04
N THR A 503 4.65 -27.78 -13.12
CA THR A 503 4.24 -27.84 -11.70
C THR A 503 3.30 -26.72 -11.29
N SER A 504 2.01 -27.05 -11.19
CA SER A 504 0.99 -26.27 -10.47
C SER A 504 0.73 -26.82 -9.06
N GLU A 505 1.76 -27.32 -8.36
CA GLU A 505 1.62 -27.88 -7.01
C GLU A 505 2.60 -27.25 -6.01
N GLU A 506 1.99 -26.56 -5.03
CA GLU A 506 2.46 -26.10 -3.72
C GLU A 506 3.97 -25.86 -3.48
N ASP A 507 4.34 -24.57 -3.50
CA ASP A 507 5.62 -24.00 -3.08
C ASP A 507 5.79 -24.08 -1.54
N ILE A 508 6.47 -25.12 -1.05
CA ILE A 508 6.92 -25.23 0.34
C ILE A 508 8.39 -24.83 0.42
N GLY A 509 8.62 -23.60 0.83
CA GLY A 509 9.95 -23.10 1.18
C GLY A 509 10.55 -23.84 2.37
N ALA A 510 11.54 -24.69 2.11
CA ALA A 510 12.53 -25.12 3.07
C ALA A 510 13.86 -25.34 2.32
N GLU A 511 14.89 -24.59 2.72
CA GLU A 511 16.26 -24.78 2.25
C GLU A 511 16.74 -26.17 2.71
N ALA A 512 17.02 -27.07 1.76
CA ALA A 512 17.75 -28.30 2.05
C ALA A 512 19.21 -27.93 2.32
N GLN A 513 19.62 -28.04 3.59
CA GLN A 513 21.03 -28.07 3.96
C GLN A 513 21.66 -29.30 3.33
N GLN A 514 22.66 -29.11 2.47
CA GLN A 514 23.54 -30.19 2.04
C GLN A 514 24.33 -30.65 3.27
N GLU A 515 24.15 -31.91 3.66
CA GLU A 515 25.04 -32.61 4.57
C GLU A 515 26.38 -32.82 3.84
N ASP A 516 27.43 -32.20 4.37
CA ASP A 516 28.82 -32.49 4.00
C ASP A 516 29.15 -33.91 4.48
N GLU A 517 29.33 -34.85 3.55
CA GLU A 517 30.09 -36.07 3.78
C GLU A 517 31.57 -35.69 3.91
N SER A 518 32.10 -35.68 5.14
CA SER A 518 33.54 -35.71 5.37
C SER A 518 33.91 -36.89 6.26
N ASP A 519 34.76 -37.75 5.69
CA ASP A 519 35.50 -38.86 6.27
C ASP A 519 35.96 -38.63 7.72
N ASP A 520 35.65 -39.57 8.60
CA ASP A 520 36.45 -39.88 9.79
C ASP A 520 36.55 -41.41 9.92
N GLU A 521 37.53 -41.98 9.21
CA GLU A 521 38.15 -43.24 9.62
C GLU A 521 38.93 -43.03 10.93
N ASP A 522 38.99 -44.09 11.74
CA ASP A 522 39.76 -44.25 12.97
C ASP A 522 39.23 -43.57 14.24
N LEU A 523 38.56 -44.38 15.08
CA LEU A 523 39.02 -44.68 16.44
C LEU A 523 38.27 -45.91 16.99
N ARG A 524 38.87 -47.09 16.79
CA ARG A 524 38.54 -48.29 17.57
C ARG A 524 39.06 -48.12 19.00
N VAL A 525 38.17 -48.24 19.98
CA VAL A 525 38.56 -48.63 21.35
C VAL A 525 37.72 -49.84 21.74
N GLU A 526 38.41 -50.95 21.94
CA GLU A 526 37.88 -52.23 22.43
C GLU A 526 37.35 -52.10 23.86
N GLU A 527 36.29 -52.87 24.15
CA GLU A 527 35.71 -53.05 25.48
C GLU A 527 36.72 -53.59 26.50
N LEU A 528 36.70 -53.02 27.71
CA LEU A 528 36.78 -53.74 28.99
C LEU A 528 36.00 -52.99 30.07
#